data_AF-A0A1I7ESI1-F1
#
_entry.id   AF-A0A1I7ESI1-F1
#
_cell.length_a   1.000
_cell.length_b   1.000
_cell.length_c   1.000
_cell.angle_alpha   90.00
_cell.angle_beta   90.00
_cell.angle_gamma   90.00
#
_symmetry.space_group_name_H-M   'P 1'
#
loop_
_entity.id
_entity.type
_entity.pdbx_description
1 polymer ?
#
loop_
_entity_poly.entity_id
_entity_poly.type
_entity_poly.pdbx_seq_one_letter_code
_entity_poly.pdbx_strand_id
1 'polypeptide(L)'
;MEWIADPTIWAGLATLIVLEIVLGIDNLIFIAILADKLPEKQRDKARITGLSCALIMRILLLFSLSWLISLTNPLTTLWEHSFSARDLIMLIGGIFLLFKATMELNERLEGKNLHTNQQRKGASFWPVVVQIIVLDAVFSLDSVITAVGMVDHIGIMIAAVIVAMILMIWASKPLTRFVNAHPTIVILCLSFLLMIGFSLVAEGFGYYIPKGYLYAAIGFSIMIEALNQFAQFNRRKFLSASRSLRERTAEAVLHILNGKRENTTLDNHTSDLIADDSDNKEVFEPQERQMIARVLSMAQRTVSSIMTSRHDVIYLDVHAPAEKLTMLLEQKPHTRIVVTDEQTSDEPLGVVHVIDILNQQLTHNMFDLRQLVQQPLIFPESLSLLQALEQFRQAQTHFAFVVDEFGSVEGVVTVTDVMETITGNLPVGSGELDARHDIQVMEEGYWVANGFMPLEDLVLYVPLPLDGKREYQTLAGLLMEHLQHIPQQGEQLQIGDYLFEPLEITSHRINKVKINSLKVETEAKI
;
A
#
# COMPACT_ATOMS: atom_id res chain seq x y z
N MET A 1 25.50 40.51 -41.28
CA MET A 1 24.67 39.31 -41.55
C MET A 1 25.49 38.09 -42.00
N GLU A 2 26.83 38.15 -42.02
CA GLU A 2 27.68 37.01 -42.41
C GLU A 2 27.82 35.92 -41.33
N TRP A 3 27.58 36.24 -40.06
CA TRP A 3 27.68 35.29 -38.93
C TRP A 3 26.54 34.26 -38.85
N ILE A 4 25.41 34.47 -39.52
CA ILE A 4 24.26 33.53 -39.51
C ILE A 4 24.48 32.38 -40.51
N ALA A 5 25.37 32.56 -41.49
CA ALA A 5 25.61 31.60 -42.58
C ALA A 5 26.76 30.62 -42.31
N ASP A 6 27.49 30.76 -41.20
CA ASP A 6 28.61 29.88 -40.85
C ASP A 6 28.13 28.63 -40.09
N PRO A 7 28.31 27.42 -40.63
CA PRO A 7 27.91 26.17 -39.97
C PRO A 7 28.59 25.94 -38.62
N THR A 8 29.79 26.51 -38.40
CA THR A 8 30.55 26.34 -37.15
C THR A 8 29.88 27.04 -35.96
N ILE A 9 29.26 28.20 -36.20
CA ILE A 9 28.51 28.98 -35.21
C ILE A 9 27.27 28.21 -34.73
N TRP A 10 26.56 27.56 -35.65
CA TRP A 10 25.40 26.73 -35.33
C TRP A 10 25.80 25.47 -34.55
N ALA A 11 26.92 24.85 -34.89
CA ALA A 11 27.46 23.71 -34.15
C ALA A 11 27.88 24.11 -32.71
N GLY A 12 28.52 25.27 -32.55
CA GLY A 12 28.86 25.83 -31.23
C GLY A 12 27.64 26.14 -30.39
N LEU A 13 26.61 26.79 -30.99
CA LEU A 13 25.33 27.06 -30.33
C LEU A 13 24.64 25.77 -29.89
N ALA A 14 24.58 24.75 -30.76
CA ALA A 14 23.98 23.46 -30.43
C ALA A 14 24.73 22.75 -29.28
N THR A 15 26.06 22.77 -29.31
CA THR A 15 26.89 22.18 -28.25
C THR A 15 26.69 22.88 -26.92
N LEU A 16 26.64 24.21 -26.92
CA LEU A 16 26.33 24.99 -25.73
C LEU A 16 24.94 24.67 -25.19
N ILE A 17 23.91 24.60 -26.04
CA ILE A 17 22.56 24.23 -25.61
C ILE A 17 22.55 22.85 -24.94
N VAL A 18 23.21 21.86 -25.54
CA VAL A 18 23.27 20.50 -24.98
C VAL A 18 23.96 20.49 -23.62
N LEU A 19 25.13 21.13 -23.51
CA LEU A 19 25.85 21.23 -22.24
C LEU A 19 25.03 21.94 -21.17
N GLU A 20 24.37 23.03 -21.54
CA GLU A 20 23.56 23.83 -20.62
C GLU A 20 22.33 23.06 -20.12
N ILE A 21 21.72 22.23 -20.98
CA ILE A 21 20.64 21.32 -20.59
C ILE A 21 21.15 20.23 -19.66
N VAL A 22 22.26 19.56 -20.01
CA VAL A 22 22.81 18.46 -19.20
C VAL A 22 23.19 18.95 -17.80
N LEU A 23 23.86 20.09 -17.70
CA LEU A 23 24.20 20.75 -16.44
C LEU A 23 22.96 21.33 -15.72
N GLY A 24 21.91 21.68 -16.47
CA GLY A 24 20.67 22.27 -15.95
C GLY A 24 19.66 21.27 -15.38
N ILE A 25 19.80 19.97 -15.67
CA ILE A 25 18.89 18.92 -15.17
C ILE A 25 18.94 18.85 -13.63
N ASP A 26 20.13 18.94 -13.04
CA ASP A 26 20.30 18.86 -11.58
C ASP A 26 19.61 20.02 -10.86
N ASN A 27 19.69 21.23 -11.44
CA ASN A 27 18.99 22.40 -10.95
C ASN A 27 17.46 22.26 -11.09
N LEU A 28 16.98 21.65 -12.17
CA LEU A 28 15.56 21.41 -12.39
C LEU A 28 14.97 20.43 -11.36
N ILE A 29 15.73 19.39 -11.03
CA ILE A 29 15.41 18.43 -9.97
C ILE A 29 15.32 19.13 -8.62
N PHE A 30 16.27 20.01 -8.30
CA PHE A 30 16.23 20.78 -7.06
C PHE A 30 14.99 21.67 -6.96
N ILE A 31 14.67 22.38 -8.05
CA ILE A 31 13.46 23.20 -8.16
C ILE A 31 12.21 22.35 -7.92
N ALA A 32 12.15 21.13 -8.46
CA ALA A 32 11.04 20.20 -8.25
C ALA A 32 10.88 19.84 -6.76
N ILE A 33 11.97 19.48 -6.07
CA ILE A 33 11.96 19.10 -4.65
C ILE A 33 11.52 20.28 -3.76
N LEU A 34 12.04 21.49 -4.03
CA LEU A 34 11.68 22.68 -3.25
C LEU A 34 10.26 23.16 -3.50
N ALA A 35 9.82 23.15 -4.75
CA ALA A 35 8.46 23.53 -5.10
C ALA A 35 7.44 22.57 -4.48
N ASP A 36 7.79 21.30 -4.22
CA ASP A 36 6.90 20.34 -3.57
C ASP A 36 6.55 20.74 -2.12
N LYS A 37 7.39 21.53 -1.43
CA LYS A 37 7.09 22.05 -0.09
C LYS A 37 6.01 23.15 -0.08
N LEU A 38 5.63 23.68 -1.24
CA LEU A 38 4.58 24.68 -1.38
C LEU A 38 3.20 24.03 -1.59
N PRO A 39 2.10 24.73 -1.23
CA PRO A 39 0.76 24.31 -1.59
C PRO A 39 0.61 24.12 -3.10
N GLU A 40 -0.16 23.12 -3.54
CA GLU A 40 -0.29 22.74 -4.96
C GLU A 40 -0.57 23.93 -5.90
N LYS A 41 -1.39 24.88 -5.46
CA LYS A 41 -1.76 26.09 -6.23
C LYS A 41 -0.58 27.06 -6.47
N GLN A 42 0.49 26.96 -5.68
CA GLN A 42 1.65 27.87 -5.74
C GLN A 42 2.89 27.23 -6.38
N ARG A 43 2.93 25.90 -6.52
CA ARG A 43 4.11 25.17 -7.03
C ARG A 43 4.50 25.62 -8.44
N ASP A 44 3.53 25.63 -9.36
CA ASP A 44 3.75 26.04 -10.75
C ASP A 44 4.24 27.50 -10.82
N LYS A 45 3.66 28.38 -10.00
CA LYS A 45 4.08 29.79 -9.92
C LYS A 45 5.51 29.92 -9.40
N ALA A 46 5.87 29.18 -8.35
CA ALA A 46 7.22 29.21 -7.78
C ALA A 46 8.29 28.72 -8.76
N ARG A 47 8.00 27.66 -9.54
CA ARG A 47 8.92 27.18 -10.57
C ARG A 47 9.11 28.19 -11.69
N ILE A 48 8.02 28.73 -12.24
CA ILE A 48 8.12 29.69 -13.36
C ILE A 48 8.82 30.96 -12.89
N THR A 49 8.42 31.51 -11.73
CA THR A 49 9.08 32.71 -11.17
C THR A 49 10.54 32.44 -10.85
N GLY A 50 10.87 31.32 -10.21
CA GLY A 50 12.25 30.92 -9.94
C GLY A 50 13.10 30.79 -11.21
N LEU A 51 12.62 30.06 -12.23
CA LEU A 51 13.32 29.86 -13.50
C LEU A 51 13.45 31.16 -14.31
N SER A 52 12.42 32.02 -14.32
CA SER A 52 12.49 33.33 -14.98
C SER A 52 13.50 34.25 -14.29
N CYS A 53 13.52 34.28 -12.95
CA CYS A 53 14.53 35.04 -12.20
C CYS A 53 15.93 34.47 -12.38
N ALA A 54 16.07 33.14 -12.42
CA ALA A 54 17.33 32.44 -12.71
C ALA A 54 17.88 32.80 -14.10
N LEU A 55 17.04 32.80 -15.14
CA LEU A 55 17.43 33.25 -16.49
C LEU A 55 17.95 34.69 -16.48
N ILE A 56 17.28 35.60 -15.79
CA ILE A 56 17.73 37.00 -15.67
C ILE A 56 19.10 37.04 -14.98
N MET A 57 19.27 36.33 -13.86
CA MET A 57 20.54 36.25 -13.16
C MET A 57 21.66 35.70 -14.05
N ARG A 58 21.38 34.66 -14.85
CA ARG A 58 22.36 34.04 -15.76
C ARG A 58 22.79 34.98 -16.88
N ILE A 59 21.83 35.73 -17.45
CA ILE A 59 22.13 36.77 -18.43
C ILE A 59 22.98 37.90 -17.79
N LEU A 60 22.64 38.32 -16.57
CA LEU A 60 23.43 39.32 -15.84
C LEU A 60 24.86 38.83 -15.58
N LEU A 61 25.03 37.56 -15.19
CA LEU A 61 26.35 36.93 -15.01
C LEU A 61 27.16 36.96 -16.31
N LEU A 62 26.54 36.65 -17.46
CA LEU A 62 27.18 36.72 -18.79
C LEU A 62 27.59 38.14 -19.18
N PHE A 63 26.79 39.16 -18.87
CA PHE A 63 27.20 40.55 -19.10
C PHE A 63 28.33 41.00 -18.15
N SER A 64 28.37 40.44 -16.94
CA SER A 64 29.44 40.66 -15.98
C SER A 64 30.68 39.78 -16.21
N LEU A 65 30.85 39.22 -17.42
CA LEU A 65 31.89 38.24 -17.71
C LEU A 65 33.30 38.71 -17.34
N SER A 66 33.64 39.96 -17.69
CA SER A 66 34.96 40.52 -17.36
C SER A 66 35.19 40.61 -15.85
N TRP A 67 34.14 40.86 -15.07
CA TRP A 67 34.19 40.86 -13.60
C TRP A 67 34.27 39.43 -13.06
N LEU A 68 33.56 38.49 -13.68
CA LEU A 68 33.58 37.07 -13.30
C LEU A 68 34.97 36.45 -13.50
N ILE A 69 35.64 36.76 -14.61
CA ILE A 69 37.04 36.35 -14.85
C ILE A 69 37.98 36.97 -13.81
N SER A 70 37.68 38.15 -13.26
CA SER A 70 38.47 38.70 -12.14
C SER A 70 38.25 37.97 -10.81
N LEU A 71 37.15 37.22 -10.64
CA LEU A 71 36.87 36.44 -9.43
C LEU A 71 37.73 35.18 -9.31
N THR A 72 38.41 34.77 -10.39
CA THR A 72 39.39 33.68 -10.37
C THR A 72 40.79 34.14 -9.94
N ASN A 73 41.01 35.46 -9.82
CA ASN A 73 42.27 35.98 -9.29
C ASN A 73 42.39 35.65 -7.79
N PRO A 74 43.59 35.26 -7.32
CA PRO A 74 43.80 34.91 -5.92
C PRO A 74 43.65 36.14 -5.01
N LEU A 75 42.70 36.09 -4.07
CA LEU A 75 42.42 37.19 -3.14
C LEU A 75 43.21 37.08 -1.85
N THR A 76 43.39 35.86 -1.35
CA THR A 76 44.11 35.58 -0.10
C THR A 76 44.88 34.26 -0.22
N THR A 77 46.08 34.20 0.36
CA THR A 77 46.88 32.98 0.45
C THR A 77 46.86 32.50 1.90
N LEU A 78 46.26 31.33 2.14
CA LEU A 78 46.18 30.72 3.47
C LEU A 78 46.76 29.31 3.37
N TRP A 79 47.80 29.00 4.16
CA TRP A 79 48.43 27.66 4.20
C TRP A 79 48.79 27.12 2.79
N GLU A 80 49.58 27.88 2.03
CA GLU A 80 50.04 27.56 0.65
C GLU A 80 48.96 27.45 -0.44
N HIS A 81 47.67 27.50 -0.09
CA HIS A 81 46.57 27.56 -1.05
C HIS A 81 46.09 29.00 -1.27
N SER A 82 45.99 29.39 -2.54
CA SER A 82 45.43 30.68 -2.95
C SER A 82 43.92 30.55 -3.16
N PHE A 83 43.13 31.23 -2.34
CA PHE A 83 41.68 31.28 -2.48
C PHE A 83 41.27 32.46 -3.35
N SER A 84 40.53 32.16 -4.42
CA SER A 84 39.84 33.15 -5.24
C SER A 84 38.40 33.36 -4.74
N ALA A 85 37.73 34.43 -5.19
CA ALA A 85 36.33 34.65 -4.80
C ALA A 85 35.41 33.57 -5.40
N ARG A 86 35.75 33.02 -6.56
CA ARG A 86 35.08 31.85 -7.13
C ARG A 86 35.13 30.68 -6.15
N ASP A 87 36.30 30.38 -5.60
CA ASP A 87 36.50 29.23 -4.71
C ASP A 87 35.67 29.37 -3.43
N LEU A 88 35.56 30.60 -2.91
CA LEU A 88 34.71 30.88 -1.76
C LEU A 88 33.22 30.68 -2.07
N ILE A 89 32.76 31.11 -3.24
CA ILE A 89 31.37 30.90 -3.70
C ILE A 89 31.08 29.40 -3.87
N MET A 90 32.00 28.65 -4.48
CA MET A 90 31.87 27.20 -4.66
C MET A 90 31.85 26.46 -3.31
N LEU A 91 32.70 26.85 -2.36
CA LEU A 91 32.78 26.24 -1.04
C LEU A 91 31.52 26.52 -0.22
N ILE A 92 31.05 27.77 -0.16
CA ILE A 92 29.81 28.13 0.54
C ILE A 92 28.61 27.42 -0.10
N GLY A 93 28.53 27.42 -1.43
CA GLY A 93 27.48 26.75 -2.17
C GLY A 93 27.47 25.24 -1.97
N GLY A 94 28.65 24.60 -2.03
CA GLY A 94 28.82 23.18 -1.80
C GLY A 94 28.45 22.75 -0.38
N ILE A 95 28.89 23.49 0.65
CA ILE A 95 28.48 23.23 2.05
C ILE A 95 26.97 23.39 2.22
N PHE A 96 26.38 24.45 1.64
CA PHE A 96 24.94 24.67 1.70
C PHE A 96 24.16 23.51 1.05
N LEU A 97 24.63 23.03 -0.10
CA LEU A 97 24.06 21.88 -0.80
C LEU A 97 24.15 20.59 0.03
N LEU A 98 25.34 20.29 0.59
CA LEU A 98 25.55 19.12 1.46
C LEU A 98 24.62 19.14 2.67
N PHE A 99 24.53 20.29 3.36
CA PHE A 99 23.65 20.47 4.51
C PHE A 99 22.18 20.26 4.12
N LYS A 100 21.72 20.91 3.04
CA LYS A 100 20.32 20.84 2.62
C LYS A 100 19.93 19.46 2.11
N ALA A 101 20.77 18.80 1.31
CA ALA A 101 20.47 17.45 0.83
C ALA A 101 20.48 16.42 1.96
N THR A 102 21.40 16.50 2.92
CA THR A 102 21.42 15.60 4.07
C THR A 102 20.18 15.78 4.95
N MET A 103 19.79 17.03 5.21
CA MET A 103 18.58 17.33 5.99
C MET A 103 17.31 16.83 5.27
N GLU A 104 17.19 17.06 3.96
CA GLU A 104 16.05 16.58 3.17
C GLU A 104 16.02 15.05 3.07
N LEU A 105 17.19 14.41 2.94
CA LEU A 105 17.31 12.96 2.93
C LEU A 105 16.87 12.37 4.27
N ASN A 106 17.29 12.97 5.39
CA ASN A 106 16.88 12.53 6.73
C ASN A 106 15.37 12.70 6.95
N GLU A 107 14.79 13.86 6.59
CA GLU A 107 13.34 14.12 6.68
C GLU A 107 12.51 13.08 5.89
N ARG A 108 13.05 12.55 4.79
CA ARG A 108 12.40 11.51 3.98
C ARG A 108 12.64 10.09 4.51
N LEU A 109 13.78 9.82 5.13
CA LEU A 109 14.14 8.51 5.68
C LEU A 109 13.49 8.22 7.05
N GLU A 110 13.31 9.23 7.91
CA GLU A 110 12.67 9.08 9.23
C GLU A 110 11.17 8.70 9.16
N GLY A 111 10.64 8.61 7.94
CA GLY A 111 9.28 8.21 7.68
C GLY A 111 8.31 9.34 8.03
N LYS A 112 7.20 9.36 7.33
CA LYS A 112 6.05 10.23 7.60
C LYS A 112 5.34 9.73 8.87
N ASN A 113 6.06 9.60 9.97
CA ASN A 113 5.51 9.18 11.24
C ASN A 113 4.78 10.37 11.88
N LEU A 114 3.56 10.05 12.32
CA LEU A 114 2.62 10.88 13.08
C LEU A 114 1.74 11.81 12.23
N HIS A 115 0.54 11.30 11.98
CA HIS A 115 -0.70 12.08 12.04
C HIS A 115 -0.70 12.95 13.31
N THR A 116 -0.10 14.14 13.25
CA THR A 116 -0.44 15.23 14.14
C THR A 116 -1.09 16.31 13.29
N ASN A 117 -2.36 16.57 13.59
CA ASN A 117 -3.21 17.62 13.07
C ASN A 117 -2.72 19.02 13.52
N GLN A 118 -1.42 19.30 13.37
CA GLN A 118 -0.90 20.65 13.35
C GLN A 118 -0.82 21.06 11.89
N GLN A 119 -1.57 22.09 11.54
CA GLN A 119 -1.42 22.83 10.30
C GLN A 119 0.07 22.99 10.00
N ARG A 120 0.59 22.15 9.09
CA ARG A 120 1.87 22.41 8.46
C ARG A 120 1.69 23.76 7.78
N LYS A 121 2.18 24.83 8.38
CA LYS A 121 2.46 26.07 7.65
C LYS A 121 3.40 25.64 6.53
N GLY A 122 2.84 25.38 5.35
CA GLY A 122 3.62 25.12 4.15
C GLY A 122 4.68 26.20 4.03
N ALA A 123 5.85 25.85 3.51
CA ALA A 123 6.93 26.81 3.36
C ALA A 123 6.39 28.08 2.70
N SER A 124 6.80 29.26 3.16
CA SER A 124 6.37 30.51 2.54
C SER A 124 6.96 30.60 1.12
N PHE A 125 6.15 31.12 0.18
CA PHE A 125 6.48 31.22 -1.25
C PHE A 125 7.86 31.84 -1.53
N TRP A 126 8.14 33.01 -0.94
CA TRP A 126 9.35 33.79 -1.25
C TRP A 126 10.66 33.11 -0.84
N PRO A 127 10.81 32.54 0.38
CA PRO A 127 12.00 31.79 0.74
C PRO A 127 12.32 30.61 -0.20
N VAL A 128 11.31 29.94 -0.75
CA VAL A 128 11.53 28.85 -1.72
C VAL A 128 12.09 29.41 -3.02
N VAL A 129 11.52 30.50 -3.54
CA VAL A 129 12.00 31.16 -4.76
C VAL A 129 13.42 31.71 -4.58
N VAL A 130 13.72 32.31 -3.42
CA VAL A 130 15.08 32.80 -3.11
C VAL A 130 16.09 31.66 -3.06
N GLN A 131 15.75 30.53 -2.44
CA GLN A 131 16.63 29.35 -2.40
C GLN A 131 16.93 28.80 -3.81
N ILE A 132 15.92 28.78 -4.69
CA ILE A 132 16.09 28.39 -6.09
C ILE A 132 17.10 29.32 -6.79
N ILE A 133 16.93 30.64 -6.64
CA ILE A 133 17.80 31.63 -7.30
C ILE A 133 19.24 31.53 -6.78
N VAL A 134 19.43 31.40 -5.47
CA VAL A 134 20.78 31.31 -4.87
C VAL A 134 21.51 30.06 -5.37
N LEU A 135 20.82 28.92 -5.43
CA LEU A 135 21.44 27.68 -5.90
C LEU A 135 21.70 27.68 -7.40
N ASP A 136 20.78 28.21 -8.19
CA ASP A 136 21.03 28.41 -9.63
C ASP A 136 22.23 29.34 -9.86
N ALA A 137 22.39 30.40 -9.05
CA ALA A 137 23.56 31.30 -9.15
C ALA A 137 24.89 30.56 -8.86
N VAL A 138 24.92 29.70 -7.83
CA VAL A 138 26.11 28.89 -7.51
C VAL A 138 26.44 27.93 -8.65
N PHE A 139 25.45 27.20 -9.16
CA PHE A 139 25.67 26.23 -10.25
C PHE A 139 25.98 26.91 -11.59
N SER A 140 25.33 28.03 -11.87
CA SER A 140 25.50 28.76 -13.13
C SER A 140 26.86 29.45 -13.23
N LEU A 141 27.53 29.75 -12.13
CA LEU A 141 28.87 30.34 -12.16
C LEU A 141 29.85 29.43 -12.90
N ASP A 142 29.83 28.12 -12.59
CA ASP A 142 30.75 27.15 -13.17
C ASP A 142 30.38 26.77 -14.61
N SER A 143 29.08 26.67 -14.93
CA SER A 143 28.63 26.45 -16.30
C SER A 143 28.92 27.64 -17.21
N VAL A 144 28.77 28.88 -16.73
CA VAL A 144 29.12 30.10 -17.47
C VAL A 144 30.63 30.16 -17.75
N ILE A 145 31.48 29.87 -16.75
CA ILE A 145 32.94 29.81 -16.96
C ILE A 145 33.29 28.75 -18.01
N THR A 146 32.65 27.58 -17.95
CA THR A 146 32.87 26.49 -18.92
C THR A 146 32.42 26.89 -20.33
N ALA A 147 31.29 27.59 -20.45
CA ALA A 147 30.77 28.07 -21.74
C ALA A 147 31.67 29.13 -22.39
N VAL A 148 32.23 30.03 -21.59
CA VAL A 148 33.16 31.08 -22.06
C VAL A 148 34.44 30.48 -22.61
N GLY A 149 34.88 29.33 -22.09
CA GLY A 149 36.04 28.61 -22.62
C GLY A 149 35.80 27.94 -23.98
N MET A 150 34.56 27.90 -24.48
CA MET A 150 34.18 27.16 -25.70
C MET A 150 33.75 28.04 -26.88
N VAL A 151 33.16 29.22 -26.65
CA VAL A 151 32.65 30.08 -27.73
C VAL A 151 32.94 31.55 -27.43
N ASP A 152 33.62 32.22 -28.36
CA ASP A 152 34.10 33.60 -28.18
C ASP A 152 32.99 34.68 -28.28
N HIS A 153 31.82 34.32 -28.81
CA HIS A 153 30.72 35.27 -29.01
C HIS A 153 29.67 35.21 -27.90
N ILE A 154 29.64 36.26 -27.07
CA ILE A 154 28.65 36.43 -25.99
C ILE A 154 27.20 36.33 -26.49
N GLY A 155 26.90 36.85 -27.70
CA GLY A 155 25.57 36.74 -28.29
C GLY A 155 25.10 35.31 -28.52
N ILE A 156 26.02 34.40 -28.91
CA ILE A 156 25.72 32.98 -29.09
C ILE A 156 25.47 32.32 -27.73
N MET A 157 26.28 32.64 -26.72
CA MET A 157 26.09 32.13 -25.36
C MET A 157 24.73 32.56 -24.79
N ILE A 158 24.37 33.84 -24.90
CA ILE A 158 23.06 34.35 -24.43
C ILE A 158 21.92 33.64 -25.17
N ALA A 159 22.00 33.49 -26.49
CA ALA A 159 20.99 32.77 -27.26
C ALA A 159 20.85 31.31 -26.80
N ALA A 160 21.97 30.61 -26.57
CA ALA A 160 21.98 29.23 -26.06
C ALA A 160 21.32 29.13 -24.68
N VAL A 161 21.66 30.03 -23.74
CA VAL A 161 21.06 30.07 -22.40
C VAL A 161 19.55 30.34 -22.45
N ILE A 162 19.11 31.27 -23.29
CA ILE A 162 17.68 31.57 -23.44
C ILE A 162 16.93 30.34 -23.98
N VAL A 163 17.45 29.71 -25.03
CA VAL A 163 16.84 28.51 -25.63
C VAL A 163 16.80 27.36 -24.62
N ALA A 164 17.90 27.09 -23.91
CA ALA A 164 17.97 26.07 -22.87
C ALA A 164 16.97 26.35 -21.73
N MET A 165 16.87 27.60 -21.25
CA MET A 165 15.92 27.96 -20.20
C MET A 165 14.46 27.81 -20.63
N ILE A 166 14.11 28.17 -21.87
CA ILE A 166 12.75 27.96 -22.39
C ILE A 166 12.41 26.47 -22.38
N LEU A 167 13.32 25.63 -22.87
CA LEU A 167 13.15 24.17 -22.86
C LEU A 167 13.02 23.63 -21.42
N MET A 168 13.81 24.14 -20.49
CA MET A 168 13.76 23.74 -19.08
C MET A 168 12.46 24.19 -18.40
N ILE A 169 11.94 25.38 -18.68
CA ILE A 169 10.64 25.84 -18.19
C ILE A 169 9.53 24.90 -18.68
N TRP A 170 9.55 24.54 -19.96
CA TRP A 170 8.60 23.62 -20.56
C TRP A 170 8.69 22.21 -19.94
N ALA A 171 9.91 21.70 -19.73
CA ALA A 171 10.18 20.40 -19.13
C ALA A 171 9.94 20.36 -17.60
N SER A 172 9.99 21.50 -16.90
CA SER A 172 9.94 21.58 -15.43
C SER A 172 8.68 20.95 -14.84
N LYS A 173 7.52 21.17 -15.48
CA LYS A 173 6.22 20.71 -15.01
C LYS A 173 6.05 19.19 -15.08
N PRO A 174 6.25 18.53 -16.24
CA PRO A 174 6.20 17.08 -16.30
C PRO A 174 7.29 16.43 -15.43
N LEU A 175 8.50 17.00 -15.39
CA LEU A 175 9.57 16.44 -14.56
C LEU A 175 9.22 16.47 -13.07
N THR A 176 8.68 17.58 -12.56
CA THR A 176 8.26 17.65 -11.15
C THR A 176 7.20 16.61 -10.81
N ARG A 177 6.21 16.42 -11.70
CA ARG A 177 5.16 15.40 -11.49
C ARG A 177 5.75 14.01 -11.46
N PHE A 178 6.70 13.73 -12.35
CA PHE A 178 7.39 12.45 -12.41
C PHE A 178 8.23 12.19 -11.16
N VAL A 179 9.07 13.14 -10.76
CA VAL A 179 9.90 13.05 -9.54
C VAL A 179 9.03 12.85 -8.29
N ASN A 180 7.91 13.57 -8.18
CA ASN A 180 6.97 13.44 -7.06
C ASN A 180 6.22 12.10 -7.04
N ALA A 181 5.98 11.50 -8.21
CA ALA A 181 5.31 10.20 -8.32
C ALA A 181 6.22 9.02 -7.94
N HIS A 182 7.54 9.21 -7.96
CA HIS A 182 8.53 8.15 -7.75
C HIS A 182 9.49 8.50 -6.60
N PRO A 183 9.18 8.11 -5.35
CA PRO A 183 10.02 8.42 -4.18
C PRO A 183 11.48 7.96 -4.29
N THR A 184 11.74 6.84 -4.97
CA THR A 184 13.09 6.31 -5.21
C THR A 184 13.94 7.26 -6.05
N ILE A 185 13.34 7.91 -7.05
CA ILE A 185 14.00 8.92 -7.88
C ILE A 185 14.39 10.12 -7.02
N VAL A 186 13.54 10.54 -6.09
CA VAL A 186 13.86 11.68 -5.20
C VAL A 186 15.09 11.40 -4.35
N ILE A 187 15.21 10.19 -3.78
CA ILE A 187 16.37 9.79 -2.98
C ILE A 187 17.64 9.78 -3.84
N LEU A 188 17.55 9.25 -5.05
CA LEU A 188 18.65 9.23 -6.02
C LEU A 188 19.08 10.65 -6.41
N CYS A 189 18.13 11.55 -6.67
CA CYS A 189 18.36 12.96 -6.93
C CYS A 189 19.07 13.68 -5.77
N LEU A 190 18.64 13.44 -4.52
CA LEU A 190 19.30 13.99 -3.33
C LEU A 190 20.73 13.47 -3.17
N SER A 191 20.96 12.21 -3.54
CA SER A 191 22.29 11.59 -3.54
C SER A 191 23.21 12.24 -4.58
N PHE A 192 22.71 12.56 -5.77
CA PHE A 192 23.46 13.32 -6.77
C PHE A 192 23.79 14.73 -6.32
N LEU A 193 22.82 15.40 -5.69
CA LEU A 193 23.03 16.72 -5.12
C LEU A 193 24.14 16.68 -4.06
N LEU A 194 24.16 15.67 -3.19
CA LEU A 194 25.22 15.49 -2.21
C LEU A 194 26.58 15.27 -2.88
N MET A 195 26.63 14.45 -3.94
CA MET A 195 27.85 14.20 -4.70
C MET A 195 28.38 15.46 -5.41
N ILE A 196 27.48 16.24 -6.03
CA ILE A 196 27.82 17.52 -6.67
C ILE A 196 28.27 18.54 -5.62
N GLY A 197 27.56 18.64 -4.49
CA GLY A 197 27.94 19.49 -3.36
C GLY A 197 29.33 19.16 -2.83
N PHE A 198 29.65 17.87 -2.71
CA PHE A 198 30.99 17.41 -2.38
C PHE A 198 32.04 17.82 -3.43
N SER A 199 31.72 17.70 -4.72
CA SER A 199 32.60 18.14 -5.80
C SER A 199 32.89 19.64 -5.75
N LEU A 200 31.87 20.48 -5.50
CA LEU A 200 32.03 21.93 -5.34
C LEU A 200 32.93 22.30 -4.16
N VAL A 201 32.79 21.59 -3.04
CA VAL A 201 33.67 21.78 -1.89
C VAL A 201 35.11 21.37 -2.23
N ALA A 202 35.29 20.22 -2.88
CA ALA A 202 36.62 19.75 -3.29
C ALA A 202 37.29 20.73 -4.27
N GLU A 203 36.56 21.20 -5.28
CA GLU A 203 37.03 22.20 -6.24
C GLU A 203 37.36 23.54 -5.56
N GLY A 204 36.56 23.96 -4.56
CA GLY A 204 36.84 25.15 -3.75
C GLY A 204 38.11 25.06 -2.90
N PHE A 205 38.60 23.85 -2.62
CA PHE A 205 39.92 23.62 -2.00
C PHE A 205 41.04 23.44 -3.04
N GLY A 206 40.74 23.54 -4.33
CA GLY A 206 41.69 23.33 -5.42
C GLY A 206 41.87 21.87 -5.86
N TYR A 207 41.07 20.94 -5.32
CA TYR A 207 41.04 19.56 -5.77
C TYR A 207 40.04 19.39 -6.93
N TYR A 208 40.56 19.39 -8.15
CA TYR A 208 39.74 19.20 -9.33
C TYR A 208 39.30 17.73 -9.49
N ILE A 209 37.99 17.49 -9.39
CA ILE A 209 37.39 16.18 -9.67
C ILE A 209 36.94 16.17 -11.14
N PRO A 210 37.49 15.27 -11.99
CA PRO A 210 37.05 15.18 -13.38
C PRO A 210 35.56 14.86 -13.46
N LYS A 211 34.78 15.75 -14.09
CA LYS A 211 33.32 15.63 -14.17
C LYS A 211 32.82 14.34 -14.80
N GLY A 212 33.65 13.69 -15.63
CA GLY A 212 33.37 12.36 -16.18
C GLY A 212 33.08 11.30 -15.11
N TYR A 213 33.75 11.34 -13.95
CA TYR A 213 33.46 10.42 -12.84
C TYR A 213 32.08 10.65 -12.23
N LEU A 214 31.69 11.91 -12.08
CA LEU A 214 30.36 12.28 -11.59
C LEU A 214 29.28 11.80 -12.56
N TYR A 215 29.46 12.07 -13.86
CA TYR A 215 28.50 11.65 -14.89
C TYR A 215 28.41 10.13 -15.01
N ALA A 216 29.53 9.41 -14.85
CA ALA A 216 29.52 7.95 -14.83
C ALA A 216 28.75 7.39 -13.62
N ALA A 217 28.94 7.95 -12.43
CA ALA A 217 28.21 7.56 -11.22
C ALA A 217 26.70 7.85 -11.33
N ILE A 218 26.35 9.04 -11.86
CA ILE A 218 24.97 9.43 -12.15
C ILE A 218 24.34 8.47 -13.16
N GLY A 219 25.01 8.24 -14.29
CA GLY A 219 24.53 7.37 -15.36
C GLY A 219 24.34 5.93 -14.91
N PHE A 220 25.28 5.38 -14.14
CA PHE A 220 25.16 4.04 -13.56
C PHE A 220 23.97 3.94 -12.60
N SER A 221 23.80 4.93 -11.72
CA SER A 221 22.68 4.96 -10.77
C SER A 221 21.32 5.05 -11.47
N ILE A 222 21.22 5.89 -12.52
CA ILE A 222 20.02 5.98 -13.36
C ILE A 222 19.75 4.64 -14.06
N MET A 223 20.78 3.96 -14.56
CA MET A 223 20.64 2.65 -15.20
C MET A 223 20.10 1.61 -14.22
N ILE A 224 20.66 1.54 -13.02
CA ILE A 224 20.19 0.63 -11.96
C ILE A 224 18.73 0.94 -11.59
N GLU A 225 18.38 2.21 -11.41
CA GLU A 225 17.01 2.61 -11.09
C GLU A 225 16.03 2.33 -12.24
N ALA A 226 16.46 2.50 -13.49
CA ALA A 226 15.66 2.14 -14.66
C ALA A 226 15.40 0.62 -14.71
N LEU A 227 16.41 -0.20 -14.42
CA LEU A 227 16.26 -1.66 -14.31
C LEU A 227 15.34 -2.04 -13.14
N ASN A 228 15.47 -1.36 -12.00
CA ASN A 228 14.62 -1.56 -10.82
C ASN A 228 13.16 -1.21 -11.13
N GLN A 229 12.89 -0.07 -11.76
CA GLN A 229 11.54 0.32 -12.16
C GLN A 229 10.96 -0.62 -13.21
N PHE A 230 11.78 -1.08 -14.17
CA PHE A 230 11.36 -2.07 -15.16
C PHE A 230 11.02 -3.42 -14.50
N ALA A 231 11.83 -3.86 -13.54
CA ALA A 231 11.57 -5.06 -12.76
C ALA A 231 10.27 -4.94 -11.94
N GLN A 232 10.05 -3.79 -11.29
CA GLN A 232 8.80 -3.50 -10.57
C GLN A 232 7.60 -3.43 -11.51
N PHE A 233 7.75 -2.84 -12.69
CA PHE A 233 6.69 -2.81 -13.71
C PHE A 233 6.34 -4.22 -14.20
N ASN A 234 7.34 -5.07 -14.46
CA ASN A 234 7.12 -6.47 -14.80
C ASN A 234 6.49 -7.26 -13.66
N ARG A 235 6.87 -7.00 -12.41
CA ARG A 235 6.27 -7.63 -11.23
C ARG A 235 4.82 -7.18 -11.02
N ARG A 236 4.51 -5.90 -11.22
CA ARG A 236 3.13 -5.37 -11.25
C ARG A 236 2.34 -5.94 -12.41
N LYS A 237 2.95 -6.11 -13.59
CA LYS A 237 2.33 -6.74 -14.76
C LYS A 237 2.04 -8.22 -14.54
N PHE A 238 2.91 -8.92 -13.81
CA PHE A 238 2.70 -10.32 -13.42
C PHE A 238 1.58 -10.45 -12.37
N LEU A 239 1.52 -9.54 -11.40
CA LEU A 239 0.43 -9.45 -10.43
C LEU A 239 -0.90 -8.93 -11.04
N SER A 240 -0.85 -8.10 -12.08
CA SER A 240 -2.03 -7.60 -12.80
C SER A 240 -2.45 -8.48 -13.97
N ALA A 241 -1.63 -9.46 -14.38
CA ALA A 241 -2.03 -10.49 -15.34
C ALA A 241 -3.03 -11.48 -14.73
N SER A 242 -3.20 -11.50 -13.39
CA SER A 242 -4.35 -12.15 -12.73
C SER A 242 -5.59 -11.27 -12.63
N ARG A 243 -5.53 -9.97 -12.98
CA ARG A 243 -6.74 -9.15 -13.17
C ARG A 243 -7.36 -9.51 -14.51
N SER A 244 -8.24 -10.51 -14.48
CA SER A 244 -9.00 -10.92 -15.65
C SER A 244 -9.75 -9.73 -16.26
N LEU A 245 -9.96 -9.74 -17.59
CA LEU A 245 -10.76 -8.73 -18.28
C LEU A 245 -12.14 -8.50 -17.60
N ARG A 246 -12.65 -9.51 -16.88
CA ARG A 246 -13.89 -9.45 -16.09
C ARG A 246 -13.84 -8.49 -14.92
N GLU A 247 -12.71 -8.26 -14.25
CA GLU A 247 -12.62 -7.27 -13.17
C GLU A 247 -12.76 -5.85 -13.70
N ARG A 248 -12.23 -5.57 -14.91
CA ARG A 248 -12.34 -4.25 -15.54
C ARG A 248 -13.77 -4.01 -16.07
N THR A 249 -14.43 -5.04 -16.57
CA THR A 249 -15.87 -4.96 -16.91
C THR A 249 -16.72 -4.87 -15.66
N ALA A 250 -16.40 -5.60 -14.59
CA ALA A 250 -17.10 -5.50 -13.31
C ALA A 250 -16.94 -4.11 -12.70
N GLU A 251 -15.74 -3.53 -12.72
CA GLU A 251 -15.49 -2.17 -12.24
C GLU A 251 -16.17 -1.11 -13.14
N ALA A 252 -16.19 -1.29 -14.47
CA ALA A 252 -16.93 -0.41 -15.38
C ALA A 252 -18.45 -0.53 -15.21
N VAL A 253 -18.97 -1.74 -14.97
CA VAL A 253 -20.38 -1.99 -14.66
C VAL A 253 -20.73 -1.41 -13.28
N LEU A 254 -19.86 -1.57 -12.29
CA LEU A 254 -19.98 -0.95 -10.96
C LEU A 254 -19.88 0.57 -11.04
N HIS A 255 -19.11 1.13 -11.96
CA HIS A 255 -18.99 2.58 -12.15
C HIS A 255 -20.18 3.18 -12.91
N ILE A 256 -20.89 2.36 -13.69
CA ILE A 256 -22.17 2.70 -14.33
C ILE A 256 -23.33 2.56 -13.32
N LEU A 257 -23.28 1.55 -12.44
CA LEU A 257 -24.22 1.37 -11.33
C LEU A 257 -24.04 2.42 -10.22
N ASN A 258 -22.80 2.76 -9.85
CA ASN A 258 -22.45 3.78 -8.86
C ASN A 258 -22.33 5.18 -9.48
N GLY A 259 -23.18 5.53 -10.46
CA GLY A 259 -23.16 6.82 -11.15
C GLY A 259 -22.91 7.99 -10.19
N LYS A 260 -21.65 8.48 -10.16
CA LYS A 260 -21.11 9.60 -9.37
C LYS A 260 -22.04 10.16 -8.27
N ARG A 261 -21.67 9.91 -7.00
CA ARG A 261 -21.16 11.01 -6.16
C ARG A 261 -20.38 10.55 -4.94
N GLU A 262 -19.39 11.39 -4.68
CA GLU A 262 -18.38 11.40 -3.65
C GLU A 262 -18.99 11.69 -2.27
N ASN A 263 -18.51 10.95 -1.26
CA ASN A 263 -18.49 11.24 0.18
C ASN A 263 -19.76 11.85 0.81
N THR A 264 -20.56 11.00 1.45
CA THR A 264 -21.10 11.21 2.82
C THR A 264 -21.78 9.92 3.28
N THR A 265 -21.39 9.45 4.46
CA THR A 265 -22.15 8.61 5.41
C THR A 265 -23.20 7.68 4.80
N LEU A 266 -22.85 6.39 4.73
CA LEU A 266 -23.76 5.31 4.37
C LEU A 266 -24.89 5.22 5.42
N ASP A 267 -25.99 5.91 5.16
CA ASP A 267 -27.28 5.65 5.80
C ASP A 267 -27.92 4.41 5.16
N ASN A 268 -28.24 3.42 5.99
CA ASN A 268 -28.86 2.14 5.63
C ASN A 268 -30.34 2.24 5.18
N HIS A 269 -30.79 3.37 4.64
CA HIS A 269 -32.19 3.58 4.23
C HIS A 269 -32.40 3.80 2.73
N THR A 270 -31.45 3.43 1.86
CA THR A 270 -31.64 3.55 0.39
C THR A 270 -31.95 2.24 -0.34
N SER A 271 -32.12 1.12 0.39
CA SER A 271 -32.57 -0.15 -0.22
C SER A 271 -34.08 -0.16 -0.55
N ASP A 272 -34.88 0.71 0.08
CA ASP A 272 -36.31 0.89 -0.24
C ASP A 272 -36.55 1.85 -1.44
N LEU A 273 -35.46 2.43 -1.96
CA LEU A 273 -35.33 3.26 -3.17
C LEU A 273 -35.80 2.68 -4.52
N ILE A 274 -35.67 1.36 -4.66
CA ILE A 274 -35.57 0.67 -5.98
C ILE A 274 -36.90 -0.04 -6.34
N ALA A 275 -37.97 0.21 -5.58
CA ALA A 275 -39.26 -0.46 -5.78
C ALA A 275 -40.31 0.39 -6.53
N ASP A 276 -39.95 1.53 -7.12
CA ASP A 276 -40.89 2.34 -7.91
C ASP A 276 -40.23 2.85 -9.21
N ASP A 277 -39.95 1.93 -10.13
CA ASP A 277 -40.08 2.28 -11.55
C ASP A 277 -40.71 1.12 -12.34
N SER A 278 -41.89 1.42 -12.84
CA SER A 278 -42.78 0.73 -13.76
C SER A 278 -42.15 -0.23 -14.81
N ASP A 279 -41.84 -1.46 -14.41
CA ASP A 279 -42.28 -2.71 -15.08
C ASP A 279 -41.78 -3.95 -14.31
N ASN A 280 -42.72 -4.73 -13.81
CA ASN A 280 -42.56 -5.67 -12.71
C ASN A 280 -41.86 -6.99 -13.13
N LYS A 281 -40.52 -6.99 -13.17
CA LYS A 281 -39.70 -8.20 -13.00
C LYS A 281 -38.52 -7.88 -12.10
N GLU A 282 -38.63 -8.26 -10.84
CA GLU A 282 -37.45 -8.41 -9.98
C GLU A 282 -36.44 -9.32 -10.70
N VAL A 283 -35.31 -8.76 -11.12
CA VAL A 283 -34.31 -9.46 -11.95
C VAL A 283 -33.58 -10.56 -11.15
N PHE A 284 -33.60 -10.47 -9.82
CA PHE A 284 -32.92 -11.41 -8.92
C PHE A 284 -33.81 -11.79 -7.74
N GLU A 285 -33.80 -13.09 -7.42
CA GLU A 285 -34.48 -13.66 -6.26
C GLU A 285 -33.81 -13.20 -4.94
N PRO A 286 -34.52 -13.19 -3.79
CA PRO A 286 -33.96 -12.76 -2.51
C PRO A 286 -32.66 -13.49 -2.11
N GLN A 287 -32.56 -14.78 -2.42
CA GLN A 287 -31.37 -15.60 -2.16
C GLN A 287 -30.16 -15.16 -3.02
N GLU A 288 -30.40 -14.76 -4.28
CA GLU A 288 -29.34 -14.30 -5.18
C GLU A 288 -28.79 -12.94 -4.74
N ARG A 289 -29.67 -12.04 -4.26
CA ARG A 289 -29.26 -10.74 -3.69
C ARG A 289 -28.38 -10.93 -2.46
N GLN A 290 -28.71 -11.88 -1.60
CA GLN A 290 -27.90 -12.22 -0.42
C GLN A 290 -26.54 -12.82 -0.80
N MET A 291 -26.49 -13.71 -1.79
CA MET A 291 -25.22 -14.24 -2.30
C MET A 291 -24.34 -13.12 -2.86
N ILE A 292 -24.91 -12.19 -3.63
CA ILE A 292 -24.16 -11.03 -4.16
C ILE A 292 -23.62 -10.15 -3.03
N ALA A 293 -24.44 -9.86 -2.01
CA ALA A 293 -24.00 -9.07 -0.85
C ALA A 293 -22.83 -9.74 -0.10
N ARG A 294 -22.89 -11.06 0.11
CA ARG A 294 -21.82 -11.85 0.74
C ARG A 294 -20.54 -11.87 -0.09
N VAL A 295 -20.65 -11.99 -1.41
CA VAL A 295 -19.48 -11.91 -2.32
C VAL A 295 -18.81 -10.54 -2.23
N LEU A 296 -19.59 -9.46 -2.16
CA LEU A 296 -19.06 -8.10 -2.03
C LEU A 296 -18.37 -7.87 -0.68
N SER A 297 -18.91 -8.41 0.42
CA SER A 297 -18.31 -8.31 1.76
C SER A 297 -17.08 -9.22 1.96
N MET A 298 -16.97 -10.31 1.19
CA MET A 298 -15.86 -11.28 1.25
C MET A 298 -14.48 -10.63 1.04
N ALA A 299 -14.39 -9.54 0.28
CA ALA A 299 -13.12 -8.82 0.07
C ALA A 299 -12.54 -8.21 1.35
N GLN A 300 -13.39 -7.94 2.34
CA GLN A 300 -13.01 -7.34 3.63
C GLN A 300 -12.84 -8.37 4.74
N ARG A 301 -13.15 -9.65 4.47
CA ARG A 301 -13.07 -10.75 5.45
C ARG A 301 -11.72 -11.47 5.41
N THR A 302 -11.33 -11.99 6.57
CA THR A 302 -10.11 -12.78 6.76
C THR A 302 -10.42 -14.23 7.12
N VAL A 303 -9.43 -15.10 6.99
CA VAL A 303 -9.53 -16.53 7.32
C VAL A 303 -9.95 -16.76 8.78
N SER A 304 -9.45 -15.94 9.70
CA SER A 304 -9.84 -15.97 11.12
C SER A 304 -11.37 -15.85 11.36
N SER A 305 -12.12 -15.26 10.42
CA SER A 305 -13.56 -15.00 10.61
C SER A 305 -14.44 -16.22 10.35
N ILE A 306 -13.87 -17.25 9.72
CA ILE A 306 -14.56 -18.47 9.32
C ILE A 306 -13.86 -19.74 9.81
N MET A 307 -12.66 -19.61 10.39
CA MET A 307 -11.89 -20.77 10.81
C MET A 307 -12.61 -21.55 11.90
N THR A 308 -12.39 -22.86 11.92
CA THR A 308 -12.68 -23.66 13.10
C THR A 308 -11.55 -23.43 14.10
N SER A 309 -11.86 -22.71 15.19
CA SER A 309 -10.90 -22.40 16.25
C SER A 309 -10.26 -23.66 16.81
N ARG A 310 -9.00 -23.56 17.26
CA ARG A 310 -8.21 -24.66 17.87
C ARG A 310 -8.95 -25.44 18.95
N HIS A 311 -9.90 -24.83 19.66
CA HIS A 311 -10.70 -25.49 20.71
C HIS A 311 -11.79 -26.41 20.17
N ASP A 312 -12.17 -26.23 18.90
CA ASP A 312 -13.26 -26.94 18.23
C ASP A 312 -12.74 -27.98 17.22
N VAL A 313 -11.44 -27.94 16.96
CA VAL A 313 -10.75 -28.93 16.13
C VAL A 313 -10.69 -30.25 16.87
N ILE A 314 -10.98 -31.33 16.15
CA ILE A 314 -10.89 -32.69 16.67
C ILE A 314 -9.49 -33.21 16.38
N TYR A 315 -8.77 -33.54 17.45
CA TYR A 315 -7.41 -34.08 17.38
C TYR A 315 -7.40 -35.58 17.65
N LEU A 316 -6.50 -36.27 16.95
CA LEU A 316 -6.15 -37.66 17.21
C LEU A 316 -4.67 -37.74 17.57
N ASP A 317 -4.38 -38.16 18.80
CA ASP A 317 -3.01 -38.44 19.21
C ASP A 317 -2.44 -39.63 18.43
N VAL A 318 -1.18 -39.53 18.01
CA VAL A 318 -0.46 -40.58 17.27
C VAL A 318 -0.39 -41.90 18.04
N HIS A 319 -0.37 -41.84 19.36
CA HIS A 319 -0.28 -43.01 20.24
C HIS A 319 -1.66 -43.50 20.70
N ALA A 320 -2.74 -42.91 20.19
CA ALA A 320 -4.09 -43.33 20.52
C ALA A 320 -4.35 -44.80 20.10
N PRO A 321 -5.09 -45.58 20.93
CA PRO A 321 -5.49 -46.92 20.56
C PRO A 321 -6.42 -46.90 19.35
N ALA A 322 -6.35 -47.94 18.52
CA ALA A 322 -7.15 -48.06 17.29
C ALA A 322 -8.67 -47.95 17.54
N GLU A 323 -9.14 -48.36 18.71
CA GLU A 323 -10.55 -48.22 19.12
C GLU A 323 -11.02 -46.76 19.12
N LYS A 324 -10.18 -45.82 19.57
CA LYS A 324 -10.51 -44.37 19.59
C LYS A 324 -10.66 -43.82 18.17
N LEU A 325 -9.81 -44.28 17.25
CA LEU A 325 -9.90 -43.93 15.84
C LEU A 325 -11.20 -44.47 15.21
N THR A 326 -11.56 -45.74 15.48
CA THR A 326 -12.81 -46.32 14.98
C THR A 326 -14.03 -45.56 15.50
N MET A 327 -14.08 -45.25 16.80
CA MET A 327 -15.16 -44.44 17.38
C MET A 327 -15.26 -43.07 16.73
N LEU A 328 -14.13 -42.42 16.45
CA LEU A 328 -14.10 -41.09 15.84
C LEU A 328 -14.62 -41.12 14.39
N LEU A 329 -14.26 -42.15 13.63
CA LEU A 329 -14.74 -42.36 12.26
C LEU A 329 -16.24 -42.72 12.20
N GLU A 330 -16.76 -43.43 13.20
CA GLU A 330 -18.18 -43.77 13.29
C GLU A 330 -19.05 -42.58 13.72
N GLN A 331 -18.56 -41.75 14.64
CA GLN A 331 -19.34 -40.64 15.20
C GLN A 331 -19.32 -39.40 14.31
N LYS A 332 -18.21 -39.14 13.59
CA LYS A 332 -18.02 -37.89 12.83
C LYS A 332 -17.53 -38.18 11.40
N PRO A 333 -18.30 -37.83 10.35
CA PRO A 333 -17.95 -38.14 8.96
C PRO A 333 -16.94 -37.14 8.36
N HIS A 334 -15.82 -36.88 9.04
CA HIS A 334 -14.77 -36.02 8.51
C HIS A 334 -13.85 -36.78 7.55
N THR A 335 -13.45 -36.16 6.43
CA THR A 335 -12.50 -36.77 5.47
C THR A 335 -11.04 -36.64 5.90
N ARG A 336 -10.75 -35.73 6.83
CA ARG A 336 -9.42 -35.38 7.31
C ARG A 336 -9.42 -35.32 8.83
N ILE A 337 -8.35 -35.83 9.45
CA ILE A 337 -8.17 -35.86 10.90
C ILE A 337 -6.87 -35.13 11.23
N VAL A 338 -6.92 -34.18 12.16
CA VAL A 338 -5.72 -33.47 12.66
C VAL A 338 -5.02 -34.35 13.67
N VAL A 339 -3.70 -34.49 13.54
CA VAL A 339 -2.90 -35.42 14.33
C VAL A 339 -1.93 -34.66 15.22
N THR A 340 -1.85 -35.06 16.49
CA THR A 340 -0.96 -34.49 17.51
C THR A 340 -0.04 -35.56 18.10
N ASP A 341 1.06 -35.14 18.72
CA ASP A 341 1.91 -36.01 19.53
C ASP A 341 2.03 -35.40 20.92
N GLU A 342 1.10 -35.79 21.79
CA GLU A 342 0.96 -35.25 23.15
C GLU A 342 2.21 -35.49 24.02
N GLN A 343 3.12 -36.38 23.62
CA GLN A 343 4.37 -36.63 24.34
C GLN A 343 5.46 -35.60 24.03
N THR A 344 5.37 -34.93 22.87
CA THR A 344 6.41 -34.01 22.38
C THR A 344 5.96 -32.55 22.45
N SER A 345 4.75 -32.25 22.00
CA SER A 345 4.21 -30.88 21.93
C SER A 345 2.68 -30.91 21.76
N ASP A 346 2.00 -29.87 22.23
CA ASP A 346 0.58 -29.65 21.98
C ASP A 346 0.30 -29.14 20.55
N GLU A 347 1.33 -28.85 19.76
CA GLU A 347 1.19 -28.42 18.37
C GLU A 347 0.85 -29.61 17.43
N PRO A 348 -0.05 -29.42 16.46
CA PRO A 348 -0.40 -30.48 15.53
C PRO A 348 0.77 -30.82 14.61
N LEU A 349 1.04 -32.12 14.46
CA LEU A 349 2.04 -32.64 13.54
C LEU A 349 1.63 -32.47 12.08
N GLY A 350 0.33 -32.54 11.78
CA GLY A 350 -0.22 -32.43 10.44
C GLY A 350 -1.62 -33.03 10.34
N VAL A 351 -1.98 -33.45 9.13
CA VAL A 351 -3.30 -34.00 8.81
C VAL A 351 -3.18 -35.37 8.17
N VAL A 352 -4.11 -36.27 8.49
CA VAL A 352 -4.23 -37.58 7.86
C VAL A 352 -5.56 -37.68 7.12
N HIS A 353 -5.52 -38.20 5.90
CA HIS A 353 -6.70 -38.50 5.11
C HIS A 353 -7.31 -39.83 5.53
N VAL A 354 -8.62 -39.86 5.79
CA VAL A 354 -9.32 -41.08 6.21
C VAL A 354 -9.21 -42.19 5.17
N ILE A 355 -9.18 -41.84 3.88
CA ILE A 355 -9.02 -42.84 2.81
C ILE A 355 -7.66 -43.53 2.87
N ASP A 356 -6.60 -42.85 3.32
CA ASP A 356 -5.27 -43.42 3.44
C ASP A 356 -5.18 -44.39 4.62
N ILE A 357 -5.86 -44.05 5.73
CA ILE A 357 -6.07 -44.95 6.88
C ILE A 357 -6.77 -46.25 6.42
N LEU A 358 -7.87 -46.12 5.66
CA LEU A 358 -8.64 -47.26 5.17
C LEU A 358 -7.80 -48.14 4.23
N ASN A 359 -7.03 -47.53 3.32
CA ASN A 359 -6.14 -48.26 2.41
C ASN A 359 -5.07 -49.06 3.14
N GLN A 360 -4.45 -48.49 4.18
CA GLN A 360 -3.44 -49.19 4.97
C GLN A 360 -4.03 -50.41 5.72
N GLN A 361 -5.26 -50.27 6.26
CA GLN A 361 -5.95 -51.38 6.92
C GLN A 361 -6.30 -52.52 5.95
N LEU A 362 -6.82 -52.20 4.76
CA LEU A 362 -7.15 -53.21 3.75
C LEU A 362 -5.91 -54.01 3.31
N THR A 363 -4.74 -53.37 3.30
CA THR A 363 -3.47 -53.97 2.85
C THR A 363 -2.80 -54.84 3.94
N HIS A 364 -3.39 -55.00 5.14
CA HIS A 364 -2.85 -55.79 6.27
C HIS A 364 -1.42 -55.39 6.70
N ASN A 365 -1.02 -54.13 6.49
CA ASN A 365 0.25 -53.61 6.98
C ASN A 365 0.15 -53.27 8.48
N MET A 366 1.30 -53.19 9.17
CA MET A 366 1.32 -52.62 10.51
C MET A 366 0.81 -51.17 10.43
N PHE A 367 -0.25 -50.88 11.19
CA PHE A 367 -0.87 -49.57 11.25
C PHE A 367 0.09 -48.58 11.91
N ASP A 368 0.53 -47.58 11.15
CA ASP A 368 1.42 -46.52 11.63
C ASP A 368 0.90 -45.17 11.15
N LEU A 369 0.28 -44.44 12.07
CA LEU A 369 -0.32 -43.14 11.80
C LEU A 369 0.73 -42.11 11.36
N ARG A 370 1.97 -42.20 11.87
CA ARG A 370 3.05 -41.22 11.57
C ARG A 370 3.42 -41.19 10.10
N GLN A 371 3.33 -42.34 9.42
CA GLN A 371 3.68 -42.46 8.01
C GLN A 371 2.62 -41.84 7.08
N LEU A 372 1.39 -41.66 7.58
CA LEU A 372 0.28 -41.08 6.83
C LEU A 372 0.15 -39.57 7.04
N VAL A 373 0.90 -38.99 7.98
CA VAL A 373 0.82 -37.54 8.29
C VAL A 373 1.33 -36.73 7.11
N GLN A 374 0.48 -35.83 6.62
CA GLN A 374 0.80 -34.85 5.60
C GLN A 374 0.78 -33.44 6.19
N GLN A 375 1.68 -32.58 5.71
CA GLN A 375 1.68 -31.17 6.07
C GLN A 375 0.63 -30.42 5.23
N PRO A 376 -0.41 -29.84 5.85
CA PRO A 376 -1.39 -29.06 5.11
C PRO A 376 -0.82 -27.69 4.73
N LEU A 377 -1.58 -26.96 3.92
CA LEU A 377 -1.29 -25.57 3.61
C LEU A 377 -1.38 -24.71 4.89
N ILE A 378 -0.55 -23.67 5.01
CA ILE A 378 -0.52 -22.80 6.19
C ILE A 378 -0.93 -21.39 5.79
N PHE A 379 -1.88 -20.81 6.51
CA PHE A 379 -2.36 -19.45 6.33
C PHE A 379 -2.09 -18.61 7.59
N PRO A 380 -1.62 -17.36 7.45
CA PRO A 380 -1.68 -16.42 8.55
C PRO A 380 -3.13 -16.00 8.83
N GLU A 381 -3.48 -15.71 10.08
CA GLU A 381 -4.83 -15.29 10.49
C GLU A 381 -5.38 -14.11 9.69
N SER A 382 -4.50 -13.17 9.34
CA SER A 382 -4.85 -11.95 8.60
C SER A 382 -5.07 -12.17 7.09
N LEU A 383 -4.95 -13.39 6.58
CA LEU A 383 -5.10 -13.68 5.15
C LEU A 383 -6.54 -13.42 4.69
N SER A 384 -6.71 -12.72 3.57
CA SER A 384 -8.04 -12.48 2.99
C SER A 384 -8.67 -13.75 2.43
N LEU A 385 -9.99 -13.91 2.58
CA LEU A 385 -10.73 -15.08 2.06
C LEU A 385 -10.55 -15.29 0.55
N LEU A 386 -10.50 -14.22 -0.24
CA LEU A 386 -10.28 -14.32 -1.68
C LEU A 386 -8.89 -14.87 -2.01
N GLN A 387 -7.89 -14.48 -1.23
CA GLN A 387 -6.53 -14.98 -1.38
C GLN A 387 -6.43 -16.44 -0.91
N ALA A 388 -7.10 -16.80 0.18
CA ALA A 388 -7.20 -18.17 0.66
C ALA A 388 -7.81 -19.10 -0.39
N LEU A 389 -8.93 -18.69 -1.02
CA LEU A 389 -9.56 -19.45 -2.11
C LEU A 389 -8.62 -19.68 -3.30
N GLU A 390 -7.87 -18.65 -3.68
CA GLU A 390 -6.89 -18.74 -4.77
C GLU A 390 -5.72 -19.66 -4.40
N GLN A 391 -5.22 -19.60 -3.16
CA GLN A 391 -4.16 -20.50 -2.70
C GLN A 391 -4.63 -21.96 -2.64
N PHE A 392 -5.85 -22.21 -2.16
CA PHE A 392 -6.45 -23.54 -2.23
C PHE A 392 -6.55 -24.06 -3.67
N ARG A 393 -6.99 -23.21 -4.60
CA ARG A 393 -7.09 -23.54 -6.04
C ARG A 393 -5.74 -23.87 -6.66
N GLN A 394 -4.69 -23.13 -6.31
CA GLN A 394 -3.32 -23.34 -6.81
C GLN A 394 -2.68 -24.60 -6.23
N ALA A 395 -2.84 -24.81 -4.92
CA ALA A 395 -2.28 -25.96 -4.21
C ALA A 395 -3.08 -27.25 -4.44
N GLN A 396 -4.25 -27.18 -5.07
CA GLN A 396 -5.17 -28.30 -5.29
C GLN A 396 -5.50 -29.07 -3.99
N THR A 397 -5.57 -28.34 -2.87
CA THR A 397 -5.97 -28.87 -1.56
C THR A 397 -7.19 -28.13 -1.04
N HIS A 398 -7.89 -28.75 -0.10
CA HIS A 398 -9.13 -28.22 0.47
C HIS A 398 -9.03 -27.97 1.97
N PHE A 399 -7.83 -28.02 2.55
CA PHE A 399 -7.61 -27.95 3.98
C PHE A 399 -6.32 -27.20 4.29
N ALA A 400 -6.39 -26.27 5.23
CA ALA A 400 -5.26 -25.47 5.68
C ALA A 400 -5.29 -25.27 7.21
N PHE A 401 -4.11 -25.14 7.80
CA PHE A 401 -3.93 -24.63 9.15
C PHE A 401 -3.86 -23.12 9.13
N VAL A 402 -4.40 -22.51 10.18
CA VAL A 402 -4.33 -21.08 10.45
C VAL A 402 -3.35 -20.88 11.60
N VAL A 403 -2.37 -20.00 11.42
CA VAL A 403 -1.30 -19.75 12.38
C VAL A 403 -1.22 -18.29 12.79
N ASP A 404 -0.82 -18.07 14.04
CA ASP A 404 -0.49 -16.76 14.60
C ASP A 404 0.87 -16.23 14.08
N GLU A 405 1.31 -15.06 14.57
CA GLU A 405 2.59 -14.46 14.21
C GLU A 405 3.82 -15.23 14.73
N PHE A 406 3.63 -16.13 15.69
CA PHE A 406 4.68 -16.94 16.31
C PHE A 406 4.78 -18.35 15.71
N GLY A 407 3.83 -18.72 14.83
CA GLY A 407 3.75 -20.01 14.15
C GLY A 407 2.94 -21.07 14.89
N SER A 408 2.20 -20.71 15.94
CA SER A 408 1.29 -21.60 16.67
C SER A 408 -0.01 -21.79 15.89
N VAL A 409 -0.61 -22.99 15.93
CA VAL A 409 -1.88 -23.24 15.23
C VAL A 409 -3.08 -22.73 16.03
N GLU A 410 -3.77 -21.74 15.49
CA GLU A 410 -4.97 -21.13 16.07
C GLU A 410 -6.29 -21.69 15.52
N GLY A 411 -6.22 -22.43 14.41
CA GLY A 411 -7.37 -23.14 13.87
C GLY A 411 -7.14 -23.83 12.54
N VAL A 412 -8.24 -24.30 11.94
CA VAL A 412 -8.24 -24.91 10.62
C VAL A 412 -9.31 -24.29 9.73
N VAL A 413 -9.06 -24.24 8.43
CA VAL A 413 -10.01 -23.74 7.43
C VAL A 413 -10.04 -24.65 6.22
N THR A 414 -11.21 -24.79 5.62
CA THR A 414 -11.44 -25.59 4.42
C THR A 414 -11.99 -24.74 3.28
N VAL A 415 -11.89 -25.26 2.05
CA VAL A 415 -12.52 -24.62 0.89
C VAL A 415 -14.05 -24.56 1.05
N THR A 416 -14.63 -25.54 1.73
CA THR A 416 -16.07 -25.57 2.01
C THR A 416 -16.47 -24.36 2.85
N ASP A 417 -15.74 -24.06 3.93
CA ASP A 417 -16.01 -22.90 4.79
C ASP A 417 -15.96 -21.58 4.00
N VAL A 418 -15.01 -21.46 3.07
CA VAL A 418 -14.88 -20.29 2.19
C VAL A 418 -16.06 -20.20 1.20
N MET A 419 -16.55 -21.32 0.70
CA MET A 419 -17.69 -21.37 -0.22
C MET A 419 -19.03 -21.14 0.49
N GLU A 420 -19.19 -21.60 1.73
CA GLU A 420 -20.34 -21.32 2.59
C GLU A 420 -20.46 -19.84 2.92
N THR A 421 -19.35 -19.12 3.01
CA THR A 421 -19.35 -17.66 3.13
C THR A 421 -20.13 -16.99 2.00
N ILE A 422 -20.02 -17.51 0.77
CA ILE A 422 -20.72 -16.98 -0.42
C ILE A 422 -22.18 -17.45 -0.45
N THR A 423 -22.37 -18.76 -0.30
CA THR A 423 -23.63 -19.44 -0.59
C THR A 423 -24.59 -19.47 0.60
N GLY A 424 -24.11 -19.20 1.80
CA GLY A 424 -24.83 -19.44 3.05
C GLY A 424 -24.89 -20.92 3.41
N ASN A 425 -25.83 -21.25 4.31
CA ASN A 425 -26.05 -22.62 4.79
C ASN A 425 -26.50 -23.53 3.64
N LEU A 426 -25.54 -24.11 2.92
CA LEU A 426 -25.77 -25.25 2.06
C LEU A 426 -25.95 -26.49 2.95
N PRO A 427 -26.98 -27.32 2.71
CA PRO A 427 -27.07 -28.60 3.39
C PRO A 427 -25.87 -29.47 2.99
N VAL A 428 -24.91 -29.62 3.89
CA VAL A 428 -23.85 -30.62 3.76
C VAL A 428 -24.52 -31.99 3.83
N GLY A 429 -24.06 -32.94 3.01
CA GLY A 429 -24.76 -34.20 2.65
C GLY A 429 -25.18 -35.17 3.77
N SER A 430 -25.20 -34.76 5.04
CA SER A 430 -25.65 -35.49 6.21
C SER A 430 -26.76 -34.80 7.00
N GLY A 431 -27.61 -33.96 6.38
CA GLY A 431 -28.88 -33.49 6.97
C GLY A 431 -28.79 -32.56 8.19
N GLU A 432 -27.62 -32.43 8.82
CA GLU A 432 -27.30 -31.44 9.83
C GLU A 432 -26.79 -30.18 9.13
N LEU A 433 -27.52 -29.08 9.31
CA LEU A 433 -27.10 -27.74 8.91
C LEU A 433 -25.80 -27.39 9.63
N ASP A 434 -24.82 -26.77 8.96
CA ASP A 434 -23.72 -26.14 9.69
C ASP A 434 -24.32 -25.04 10.56
N ALA A 435 -24.28 -25.26 11.87
CA ALA A 435 -24.94 -24.40 12.83
C ALA A 435 -24.36 -22.98 12.80
N ARG A 436 -23.13 -22.78 12.32
CA ARG A 436 -22.39 -21.51 12.45
C ARG A 436 -23.02 -20.32 11.73
N HIS A 437 -23.74 -20.51 10.61
CA HIS A 437 -24.41 -19.39 9.92
C HIS A 437 -25.95 -19.42 10.07
N ASP A 438 -26.48 -20.19 11.03
CA ASP A 438 -27.92 -20.24 11.28
C ASP A 438 -28.41 -18.96 11.97
N ILE A 439 -29.33 -18.26 11.31
CA ILE A 439 -30.13 -17.18 11.87
C ILE A 439 -31.59 -17.38 11.47
N GLN A 440 -32.45 -17.54 12.46
CA GLN A 440 -33.87 -17.76 12.28
C GLN A 440 -34.63 -16.51 12.67
N VAL A 441 -35.45 -16.01 11.75
CA VAL A 441 -36.38 -14.90 11.99
C VAL A 441 -37.66 -15.48 12.58
N MET A 442 -38.05 -15.08 13.78
CA MET A 442 -39.29 -15.52 14.42
C MET A 442 -40.42 -14.51 14.16
N GLU A 443 -41.67 -14.98 14.14
CA GLU A 443 -42.86 -14.18 13.82
C GLU A 443 -43.09 -12.98 14.78
N GLU A 444 -42.50 -13.02 15.98
CA GLU A 444 -42.63 -11.98 17.02
C GLU A 444 -41.55 -10.88 16.94
N GLY A 445 -40.84 -10.74 15.81
CA GLY A 445 -39.89 -9.64 15.60
C GLY A 445 -38.54 -9.79 16.32
N TYR A 446 -38.19 -11.02 16.71
CA TYR A 446 -36.87 -11.36 17.25
C TYR A 446 -36.14 -12.39 16.40
N TRP A 447 -34.81 -12.37 16.51
CA TRP A 447 -33.93 -13.31 15.82
C TRP A 447 -33.31 -14.30 16.79
N VAL A 448 -33.11 -15.54 16.34
CA VAL A 448 -32.27 -16.51 17.03
C VAL A 448 -31.09 -16.82 16.14
N ALA A 449 -29.91 -16.38 16.56
CA ALA A 449 -28.66 -16.54 15.81
C ALA A 449 -27.71 -17.50 16.54
N ASN A 450 -26.88 -18.21 15.78
CA ASN A 450 -25.78 -18.97 16.36
C ASN A 450 -24.70 -18.03 16.91
N GLY A 451 -24.13 -18.35 18.08
CA GLY A 451 -23.04 -17.54 18.66
C GLY A 451 -21.75 -17.56 17.83
N PHE A 452 -21.53 -18.56 16.99
CA PHE A 452 -20.40 -18.60 16.05
C PHE A 452 -20.65 -17.81 14.76
N MET A 453 -21.83 -17.18 14.61
CA MET A 453 -22.16 -16.39 13.43
C MET A 453 -21.14 -15.25 13.25
N PRO A 454 -20.49 -15.15 12.07
CA PRO A 454 -19.63 -14.03 11.75
C PRO A 454 -20.40 -12.71 11.80
N LEU A 455 -19.80 -11.67 12.37
CA LEU A 455 -20.48 -10.40 12.56
C LEU A 455 -20.84 -9.71 11.24
N GLU A 456 -20.04 -9.94 10.19
CA GLU A 456 -20.32 -9.47 8.84
C GLU A 456 -21.62 -10.05 8.28
N ASP A 457 -21.95 -11.28 8.65
CA ASP A 457 -23.20 -11.93 8.24
C ASP A 457 -24.37 -11.49 9.12
N LEU A 458 -24.12 -11.27 10.42
CA LEU A 458 -25.13 -10.78 11.36
C LEU A 458 -25.64 -9.38 10.99
N VAL A 459 -24.74 -8.49 10.55
CA VAL A 459 -25.09 -7.09 10.22
C VAL A 459 -26.03 -6.97 9.02
N LEU A 460 -26.12 -7.99 8.17
CA LEU A 460 -27.12 -8.05 7.10
C LEU A 460 -28.55 -8.11 7.63
N TYR A 461 -28.75 -8.61 8.85
CA TYR A 461 -30.06 -8.74 9.52
C TYR A 461 -30.25 -7.71 10.63
N VAL A 462 -29.18 -7.46 11.40
CA VAL A 462 -29.18 -6.62 12.60
C VAL A 462 -28.11 -5.53 12.41
N PRO A 463 -28.46 -4.34 11.86
CA PRO A 463 -27.51 -3.26 11.60
C PRO A 463 -26.89 -2.73 12.90
N LEU A 464 -25.73 -3.29 13.26
CA LEU A 464 -24.93 -2.89 14.42
C LEU A 464 -23.76 -2.01 13.99
N PRO A 465 -23.42 -0.96 14.76
CA PRO A 465 -22.19 -0.21 14.54
C PRO A 465 -21.00 -1.05 14.97
N LEU A 466 -20.20 -1.52 14.01
CA LEU A 466 -19.00 -2.32 14.26
C LEU A 466 -17.75 -1.44 14.16
N ASP A 467 -16.86 -1.49 15.15
CA ASP A 467 -15.55 -0.82 15.08
C ASP A 467 -14.59 -1.60 14.17
N GLY A 468 -13.86 -0.88 13.32
CA GLY A 468 -12.88 -1.46 12.39
C GLY A 468 -11.59 -1.95 13.06
N LYS A 469 -11.37 -1.66 14.35
CA LYS A 469 -10.20 -2.11 15.13
C LYS A 469 -10.48 -3.25 16.12
N ARG A 470 -11.64 -3.89 16.02
CA ARG A 470 -12.04 -4.98 16.91
C ARG A 470 -11.13 -6.21 16.79
N GLU A 471 -10.92 -6.90 17.90
CA GLU A 471 -10.18 -8.18 17.96
C GLU A 471 -11.09 -9.40 17.83
N TYR A 472 -12.42 -9.22 17.91
CA TYR A 472 -13.41 -10.28 17.82
C TYR A 472 -14.14 -10.28 16.47
N GLN A 473 -14.54 -11.46 16.00
CA GLN A 473 -15.11 -11.64 14.66
C GLN A 473 -16.48 -12.35 14.65
N THR A 474 -16.90 -12.94 15.77
CA THR A 474 -18.16 -13.68 15.92
C THR A 474 -19.12 -12.99 16.90
N LEU A 475 -20.40 -13.38 16.86
CA LEU A 475 -21.42 -12.92 17.81
C LEU A 475 -21.05 -13.25 19.27
N ALA A 476 -20.54 -14.46 19.53
CA ALA A 476 -20.09 -14.86 20.86
C ALA A 476 -18.92 -13.97 21.34
N GLY A 477 -17.96 -13.68 20.45
CA GLY A 477 -16.86 -12.78 20.76
C GLY A 477 -17.33 -11.34 21.07
N LEU A 478 -18.32 -10.83 20.32
CA LEU A 478 -18.94 -9.54 20.60
C LEU A 478 -19.55 -9.48 22.01
N LEU A 479 -20.28 -10.54 22.41
CA LEU A 479 -20.91 -10.61 23.74
C LEU A 479 -19.87 -10.72 24.86
N MET A 480 -18.85 -11.56 24.68
CA MET A 480 -17.78 -11.73 25.66
C MET A 480 -16.97 -10.45 25.85
N GLU A 481 -16.66 -9.72 24.76
CA GLU A 481 -15.95 -8.45 24.83
C GLU A 481 -16.74 -7.38 25.60
N HIS A 482 -18.06 -7.32 25.40
CA HIS A 482 -18.90 -6.34 26.12
C HIS A 482 -19.13 -6.71 27.59
N LEU A 483 -19.30 -8.01 27.89
CA LEU A 483 -19.56 -8.49 29.25
C LEU A 483 -18.28 -8.64 30.07
N GLN A 484 -17.12 -8.80 29.43
CA GLN A 484 -15.81 -9.09 30.07
C GLN A 484 -15.82 -10.36 30.94
N HIS A 485 -16.84 -11.22 30.78
CA HIS A 485 -16.96 -12.53 31.38
C HIS A 485 -17.81 -13.44 30.50
N ILE A 486 -17.85 -14.73 30.85
CA ILE A 486 -18.73 -15.68 30.18
C ILE A 486 -20.17 -15.42 30.65
N PRO A 487 -21.12 -15.13 29.76
CA PRO A 487 -22.49 -14.83 30.15
C PRO A 487 -23.16 -16.02 30.82
N GLN A 488 -24.21 -15.75 31.60
CA GLN A 488 -25.18 -16.75 32.04
C GLN A 488 -26.35 -16.85 31.06
N GLN A 489 -27.02 -18.01 31.04
CA GLN A 489 -28.21 -18.20 30.22
C GLN A 489 -29.32 -17.21 30.67
N GLY A 490 -29.89 -16.48 29.72
CA GLY A 490 -30.90 -15.44 29.99
C GLY A 490 -30.34 -14.08 30.42
N GLU A 491 -29.02 -13.91 30.45
CA GLU A 491 -28.40 -12.61 30.72
C GLU A 491 -28.64 -11.63 29.57
N GLN A 492 -29.08 -10.42 29.87
CA GLN A 492 -29.46 -9.44 28.86
C GLN A 492 -28.36 -8.39 28.66
N LEU A 493 -27.91 -8.23 27.42
CA LEU A 493 -26.93 -7.24 27.02
C LEU A 493 -27.50 -6.33 25.93
N GLN A 494 -27.44 -5.02 26.14
CA GLN A 494 -27.83 -4.05 25.12
C GLN A 494 -26.62 -3.56 24.33
N ILE A 495 -26.67 -3.69 22.99
CA ILE A 495 -25.68 -3.13 22.07
C ILE A 495 -26.43 -2.31 21.02
N GLY A 496 -26.25 -0.99 21.05
CA GLY A 496 -27.01 -0.06 20.21
C GLY A 496 -28.52 -0.15 20.46
N ASP A 497 -29.28 -0.36 19.39
CA ASP A 497 -30.75 -0.47 19.40
C ASP A 497 -31.24 -1.93 19.59
N TYR A 498 -30.38 -2.86 19.97
CA TYR A 498 -30.70 -4.29 20.06
C TYR A 498 -30.36 -4.86 21.44
N LEU A 499 -31.19 -5.80 21.89
CA LEU A 499 -31.04 -6.56 23.13
C LEU A 499 -30.65 -8.00 22.79
N PHE A 500 -29.51 -8.45 23.30
CA PHE A 500 -28.95 -9.77 23.12
C PHE A 500 -29.14 -10.60 24.39
N GLU A 501 -29.62 -11.83 24.25
CA GLU A 501 -29.89 -12.75 25.34
C GLU A 501 -29.37 -14.15 24.97
N PRO A 502 -28.29 -14.66 25.61
CA PRO A 502 -27.80 -16.02 25.39
C PRO A 502 -28.84 -17.05 25.82
N LEU A 503 -29.33 -17.84 24.87
CA LEU A 503 -30.33 -18.88 25.09
C LEU A 503 -29.72 -20.23 25.44
N GLU A 504 -28.55 -20.55 24.87
CA GLU A 504 -27.92 -21.85 25.04
C GLU A 504 -26.41 -21.66 25.19
N ILE A 505 -25.87 -22.04 26.35
CA ILE A 505 -24.44 -21.99 26.66
C ILE A 505 -24.00 -23.38 27.09
N THR A 506 -23.00 -23.94 26.40
CA THR A 506 -22.43 -25.25 26.74
C THR A 506 -20.97 -25.08 27.17
N SER A 507 -20.70 -25.36 28.44
CA SER A 507 -19.41 -25.09 29.10
C SER A 507 -19.03 -23.61 29.06
N HIS A 508 -18.28 -23.18 28.04
CA HIS A 508 -17.80 -21.81 27.83
C HIS A 508 -18.21 -21.26 26.45
N ARG A 509 -19.08 -21.98 25.73
CA ARG A 509 -19.45 -21.69 24.34
C ARG A 509 -20.89 -21.18 24.28
N ILE A 510 -21.07 -19.99 23.73
CA ILE A 510 -22.39 -19.41 23.46
C ILE A 510 -22.88 -20.01 22.14
N ASN A 511 -23.84 -20.93 22.20
CA ASN A 511 -24.33 -21.63 21.00
C ASN A 511 -25.47 -20.88 20.33
N LYS A 512 -26.41 -20.33 21.12
CA LYS A 512 -27.57 -19.58 20.60
C LYS A 512 -27.78 -18.30 21.35
N VAL A 513 -28.10 -17.26 20.61
CA VAL A 513 -28.38 -15.91 21.11
C VAL A 513 -29.69 -15.42 20.53
N LYS A 514 -30.60 -15.02 21.40
CA LYS A 514 -31.81 -14.29 21.04
C LYS A 514 -31.48 -12.82 20.88
N ILE A 515 -31.97 -12.19 19.82
CA ILE A 515 -31.75 -10.78 19.53
C ILE A 515 -33.11 -10.13 19.37
N ASN A 516 -33.44 -9.15 20.21
CA ASN A 516 -34.67 -8.36 20.11
C ASN A 516 -34.33 -6.93 19.67
N SER A 517 -35.15 -6.34 18.81
CA SER A 517 -35.09 -4.90 18.54
C SER A 517 -35.69 -4.12 19.72
N LEU A 518 -35.00 -3.08 20.19
CA LEU A 518 -35.51 -2.16 21.22
C LEU A 518 -36.32 -1.01 20.61
N LYS A 519 -36.45 -0.93 19.28
CA LYS A 519 -37.41 -0.02 18.64
C LYS A 519 -38.82 -0.49 18.97
N VAL A 520 -39.43 0.16 19.96
CA VAL A 520 -40.87 0.06 20.25
C VAL A 520 -41.63 0.34 18.96
N GLU A 521 -42.47 -0.60 18.52
CA GLU A 521 -43.53 -0.35 17.53
C GLU A 521 -44.36 0.86 17.97
N THR A 522 -43.98 2.04 17.51
CA THR A 522 -44.78 3.25 17.60
C THR A 522 -45.11 3.66 16.19
N GLU A 523 -46.03 2.93 15.56
CA GLU A 523 -47.01 3.48 14.62
C GLU A 523 -48.09 2.43 14.31
N ALA A 524 -48.89 2.16 15.34
CA ALA A 524 -50.28 1.80 15.14
C ALA A 524 -51.07 3.07 14.76
N LYS A 525 -51.76 3.01 13.61
CA LYS A 525 -52.82 3.92 13.15
C LYS A 525 -52.42 5.39 12.91
N ILE A 526 -52.51 5.83 11.64
CA ILE A 526 -53.61 6.65 11.11
C ILE A 526 -53.69 6.44 9.59
#